data_AF-A0A2P5Z7X7-F1
#
_entry.id   AF-A0A2P5Z7X7-F1
#
_cell.length_a   1.000
_cell.length_b   1.000
_cell.length_c   1.000
_cell.angle_alpha   90.00
_cell.angle_beta   90.00
_cell.angle_gamma   90.00
#
_symmetry.space_group_name_H-M   'P 1'
#
loop_
_entity.id
_entity.type
_entity.pdbx_description
1 polymer ?
#
loop_
_entity_poly.entity_id
_entity_poly.type
_entity_poly.pdbx_seq_one_letter_code
_entity_poly.pdbx_strand_id
1 'polypeptide(L)'
;MHAPNRVALFWLTTATGVVLFVTFQLFFYVNTFVRAHGATAAITFDPGILWMFSAFYGCWIVTVLLALIGTRRTQGIALVLGSVLVVLNTLGGIADGLRDGWYVALSAVLFITLPGAFAIAITWRHIKRQGVGHAHE
;
A
#
# COMPACT_ATOMS: atom_id res chain seq x y z
N MET A 1 2.46 23.25 -7.49
CA MET A 1 2.37 21.82 -7.87
C MET A 1 1.04 21.56 -8.57
N HIS A 2 1.06 20.95 -9.75
CA HIS A 2 -0.17 20.48 -10.41
C HIS A 2 -0.90 19.47 -9.52
N ALA A 3 -2.23 19.54 -9.48
CA ALA A 3 -3.04 18.71 -8.59
C ALA A 3 -2.90 17.18 -8.81
N PRO A 4 -2.65 16.65 -10.02
CA PRO A 4 -2.30 15.24 -10.23
C PRO A 4 -1.00 14.82 -9.53
N ASN A 5 0.03 15.68 -9.58
CA ASN A 5 1.31 15.40 -8.93
C ASN A 5 1.15 15.28 -7.42
N ARG A 6 0.24 16.07 -6.82
CA ARG A 6 -0.07 15.96 -5.40
C ARG A 6 -0.72 14.62 -5.08
N VAL A 7 -1.69 14.18 -5.88
CA VAL A 7 -2.35 12.86 -5.71
C VAL A 7 -1.34 11.72 -5.83
N ALA A 8 -0.50 11.75 -6.85
CA ALA A 8 0.54 10.76 -7.06
C ALA A 8 1.55 10.69 -5.90
N LEU A 9 1.94 11.84 -5.33
CA LEU A 9 2.81 11.88 -4.16
C LEU A 9 2.21 11.19 -2.94
N PHE A 10 0.91 11.34 -2.68
CA PHE A 10 0.26 10.63 -1.56
C PHE A 10 0.22 9.12 -1.78
N TRP A 11 -0.06 8.66 -3.02
CA TRP A 11 0.03 7.24 -3.35
C TRP A 11 1.46 6.71 -3.24
N LEU A 12 2.45 7.49 -3.66
CA LEU A 12 3.86 7.15 -3.53
C LEU A 12 4.27 7.06 -2.06
N THR A 13 3.87 8.01 -1.21
CA THR A 13 4.12 7.96 0.24
C THR A 13 3.51 6.72 0.86
N THR A 14 2.29 6.34 0.44
CA THR A 14 1.65 5.11 0.92
C THR A 14 2.41 3.87 0.48
N ALA A 15 2.85 3.81 -0.78
CA ALA A 15 3.68 2.72 -1.30
C ALA A 15 5.01 2.61 -0.54
N THR A 16 5.67 3.73 -0.25
CA THR A 16 6.88 3.75 0.58
C THR A 16 6.60 3.23 1.99
N GLY A 17 5.48 3.61 2.60
CA GLY A 17 5.07 3.10 3.91
C GLY A 17 4.87 1.57 3.92
N VAL A 18 4.27 1.02 2.86
CA VAL A 18 4.16 -0.44 2.68
C VAL A 18 5.53 -1.10 2.60
N VAL A 19 6.47 -0.54 1.83
CA VAL A 19 7.84 -1.09 1.74
C VAL A 19 8.52 -1.10 3.10
N LEU A 20 8.43 0.00 3.86
CA LEU A 20 8.99 0.08 5.21
C LEU A 20 8.38 -0.96 6.15
N PHE A 21 7.06 -1.14 6.08
CA PHE A 21 6.35 -2.12 6.89
C PHE A 21 6.78 -3.56 6.57
N VAL A 22 6.88 -3.91 5.29
CA VAL A 22 7.32 -5.24 4.85
C VAL A 22 8.77 -5.50 5.24
N THR A 23 9.66 -4.51 5.08
CA THR A 23 11.04 -4.61 5.57
C THR A 23 11.08 -4.86 7.07
N PHE A 24 10.25 -4.16 7.84
CA PHE A 24 10.14 -4.36 9.28
C PHE A 24 9.70 -5.79 9.62
N GLN A 25 8.68 -6.33 8.94
CA GLN A 25 8.27 -7.73 9.12
C GLN A 25 9.39 -8.73 8.81
N LEU A 26 10.14 -8.52 7.72
CA LEU A 26 11.29 -9.37 7.39
C LEU A 26 12.34 -9.38 8.51
N PHE A 27 12.63 -8.23 9.11
CA PHE A 27 13.57 -8.16 10.24
C PHE A 27 13.06 -8.94 11.45
N PHE A 28 11.76 -8.86 11.77
CA PHE A 28 11.17 -9.65 12.85
C PHE A 28 11.27 -11.14 12.59
N TYR A 29 10.93 -11.58 11.37
CA TYR A 29 11.04 -12.97 10.95
C TYR A 29 12.48 -13.49 11.03
N VAL A 30 13.46 -12.72 10.54
CA VAL A 30 14.89 -13.12 10.62
C VAL A 30 15.35 -13.18 12.08
N ASN A 31 14.96 -12.21 12.91
CA ASN A 31 15.31 -12.20 14.33
C ASN A 31 14.72 -13.40 15.08
N THR A 32 13.46 -13.78 14.81
CA THR A 32 12.86 -14.97 15.43
C THR A 32 13.50 -16.25 14.91
N PHE A 33 13.82 -16.34 13.62
CA PHE A 33 14.56 -17.47 13.03
C PHE A 33 15.93 -17.67 13.67
N VAL A 34 16.70 -16.59 13.84
CA VAL A 34 18.01 -16.61 14.50
C VAL A 34 17.87 -17.02 15.97
N ARG A 35 16.90 -16.47 16.71
CA ARG A 35 16.64 -16.85 18.11
C ARG A 35 16.25 -18.33 18.25
N ALA A 36 15.49 -18.86 17.30
CA ALA A 36 15.11 -20.26 17.24
C ALA A 36 16.25 -21.18 16.76
N HIS A 37 17.47 -20.66 16.55
CA HIS A 37 18.62 -21.42 16.02
C HIS A 37 18.30 -22.13 14.69
N GLY A 38 17.43 -21.54 13.86
CA GLY A 38 17.00 -22.12 12.60
C GLY A 38 16.01 -23.28 12.70
N ALA A 39 15.45 -23.56 13.88
CA ALA A 39 14.43 -24.60 14.05
C ALA A 39 13.04 -24.22 13.47
N THR A 40 12.83 -22.94 13.14
CA THR A 40 11.67 -22.47 12.40
C THR A 40 11.77 -22.89 10.94
N ALA A 41 10.71 -23.49 10.38
CA ALA A 41 10.66 -23.90 8.99
C ALA A 41 11.05 -22.76 8.04
N ALA A 42 12.01 -23.01 7.15
CA ALA A 42 12.41 -22.04 6.14
C ALA A 42 11.23 -21.75 5.22
N ILE A 43 10.86 -20.47 5.08
CA ILE A 43 9.93 -20.04 4.04
C ILE A 43 10.65 -20.19 2.69
N THR A 44 10.46 -21.32 2.03
CA THR A 44 10.84 -21.50 0.62
C THR A 44 9.73 -20.90 -0.23
N PHE A 45 9.99 -19.75 -0.85
CA PHE A 45 9.05 -19.19 -1.81
C PHE A 45 9.11 -20.01 -3.09
N ASP A 46 8.04 -20.75 -3.36
CA ASP A 46 7.80 -21.36 -4.67
C ASP A 46 7.82 -20.27 -5.76
N PRO A 47 8.28 -20.55 -6.99
CA PRO A 47 8.29 -19.57 -8.08
C PRO A 47 6.94 -18.88 -8.30
N GLY A 48 5.82 -19.58 -8.11
CA GLY A 48 4.48 -18.99 -8.21
C GLY A 48 4.22 -17.93 -7.13
N ILE A 49 4.69 -18.18 -5.90
CA ILE A 49 4.55 -17.23 -4.78
C ILE A 49 5.44 -16.00 -5.00
N LEU A 50 6.66 -16.18 -5.51
CA LEU A 50 7.56 -15.08 -5.88
C LEU A 50 6.93 -14.15 -6.93
N TRP A 51 6.30 -14.74 -7.95
CA TRP A 51 5.61 -13.96 -8.97
C TRP A 51 4.40 -13.21 -8.39
N MET A 52 3.62 -13.86 -7.53
CA MET A 52 2.48 -13.22 -6.86
C MET A 52 2.91 -12.02 -5.99
N PHE A 53 3.98 -12.15 -5.21
CA PHE A 53 4.54 -11.03 -4.44
C PHE A 53 4.99 -9.89 -5.35
N SER A 54 5.69 -10.21 -6.44
CA SER A 54 6.18 -9.23 -7.41
C SER A 54 5.03 -8.50 -8.09
N ALA A 55 3.98 -9.22 -8.49
CA ALA A 55 2.77 -8.65 -9.07
C ALA A 55 2.04 -7.74 -8.06
N PHE A 56 1.86 -8.22 -6.82
CA PHE A 56 1.17 -7.49 -5.77
C PHE A 56 1.85 -6.15 -5.43
N TYR A 57 3.18 -6.16 -5.22
CA TYR A 57 3.91 -4.92 -4.98
C TYR A 57 4.06 -4.07 -6.25
N GLY A 58 4.13 -4.70 -7.42
CA GLY A 58 4.07 -4.00 -8.72
C GLY A 58 2.79 -3.19 -8.91
N CYS A 59 1.65 -3.64 -8.36
CA CYS A 59 0.39 -2.90 -8.40
C CYS A 59 0.48 -1.53 -7.71
N TRP A 60 1.35 -1.35 -6.71
CA TRP A 60 1.58 -0.03 -6.10
C TRP A 60 2.22 0.95 -7.08
N ILE A 61 3.18 0.48 -7.88
CA ILE A 61 3.82 1.30 -8.92
C ILE A 61 2.78 1.69 -9.98
N VAL A 62 1.98 0.72 -10.44
CA VAL A 62 0.89 0.97 -11.39
C VAL A 62 -0.10 2.00 -10.84
N THR A 63 -0.44 1.93 -9.56
CA THR A 63 -1.33 2.90 -8.89
C THR A 63 -0.76 4.32 -8.95
N VAL A 64 0.53 4.49 -8.67
CA VAL A 64 1.21 5.80 -8.74
C VAL A 64 1.25 6.33 -10.17
N LEU A 65 1.56 5.48 -11.15
CA LEU A 65 1.58 5.86 -12.56
C LEU A 65 0.20 6.30 -13.05
N LEU A 66 -0.85 5.55 -12.70
CA LEU A 66 -2.24 5.93 -13.00
C LEU A 66 -2.63 7.26 -12.36
N ALA A 67 -2.18 7.51 -11.12
CA ALA A 67 -2.40 8.78 -10.44
C ALA A 67 -1.70 9.97 -11.13
N LEU A 68 -0.50 9.75 -11.71
CA LEU A 68 0.25 10.77 -12.46
C LEU A 68 -0.40 11.16 -13.78
N ILE A 69 -1.06 10.22 -14.47
CA ILE A 69 -1.77 10.50 -15.72
C ILE A 69 -2.86 11.57 -15.51
N GLY A 70 -3.48 11.61 -14.31
CA GLY A 70 -4.30 12.74 -13.88
C GLY A 70 -5.67 12.87 -14.54
N THR A 71 -6.04 11.97 -15.46
CA THR A 71 -7.38 11.94 -16.05
C THR A 71 -8.41 11.39 -15.06
N ARG A 72 -9.67 11.81 -15.17
CA ARG A 72 -10.74 11.36 -14.27
C ARG A 72 -10.88 9.83 -14.19
N ARG A 73 -10.77 9.14 -15.33
CA ARG A 73 -10.80 7.66 -15.39
C ARG A 73 -9.60 7.05 -14.69
N THR A 74 -8.38 7.51 -14.98
CA THR A 74 -7.15 6.94 -14.38
C THR A 74 -7.10 7.20 -12.88
N GLN A 75 -7.54 8.37 -12.41
CA GLN A 75 -7.68 8.64 -10.99
C GLN A 75 -8.74 7.77 -10.31
N GLY A 76 -9.85 7.48 -10.98
CA GLY A 76 -10.85 6.52 -10.48
C GLY A 76 -10.29 5.10 -10.34
N ILE A 77 -9.54 4.64 -11.34
CA ILE A 77 -8.88 3.32 -11.30
C ILE A 77 -7.82 3.28 -10.19
N ALA A 78 -6.97 4.32 -10.09
CA ALA A 78 -5.97 4.44 -9.04
C ALA A 78 -6.61 4.45 -7.64
N LEU A 79 -7.74 5.11 -7.47
CA LEU A 79 -8.49 5.12 -6.22
C LEU A 79 -8.95 3.72 -5.83
N VAL A 80 -9.60 2.98 -6.75
CA VAL A 80 -10.11 1.64 -6.46
C VAL A 80 -8.95 0.68 -6.18
N LEU A 81 -7.96 0.64 -7.09
CA LEU A 81 -6.80 -0.24 -6.96
C LEU A 81 -6.02 0.05 -5.68
N GLY A 82 -5.68 1.32 -5.44
CA GLY A 82 -4.95 1.74 -4.26
C GLY A 82 -5.72 1.49 -2.96
N SER A 83 -7.04 1.70 -2.94
CA SER A 83 -7.86 1.39 -1.75
C SER A 83 -7.85 -0.10 -1.43
N VAL A 84 -7.99 -0.96 -2.44
CA VAL A 84 -7.90 -2.41 -2.27
C VAL A 84 -6.53 -2.80 -1.72
N LEU A 85 -5.44 -2.24 -2.26
CA LEU A 85 -4.08 -2.51 -1.79
C LEU A 85 -3.86 -2.06 -0.33
N VAL A 86 -4.39 -0.89 0.07
CA VAL A 86 -4.35 -0.41 1.47
C VAL A 86 -5.07 -1.37 2.38
N VAL A 87 -6.29 -1.80 2.03
CA VAL A 87 -7.08 -2.72 2.84
C VAL A 87 -6.38 -4.07 3.00
N LEU A 88 -5.89 -4.65 1.90
CA LEU A 88 -5.19 -5.94 1.93
C LEU A 88 -3.92 -5.89 2.79
N ASN A 89 -3.10 -4.84 2.66
CA ASN A 89 -1.89 -4.69 3.48
C ASN A 89 -2.22 -4.40 4.95
N THR A 90 -3.28 -3.64 5.22
CA THR A 90 -3.73 -3.36 6.59
C THR A 90 -4.24 -4.63 7.27
N LEU A 91 -5.07 -5.43 6.58
CA LEU A 91 -5.57 -6.70 7.08
C LEU A 91 -4.44 -7.71 7.31
N GLY A 92 -3.49 -7.79 6.37
CA GLY A 92 -2.27 -8.58 6.54
C GLY A 92 -1.52 -8.18 7.80
N GLY A 93 -1.23 -6.89 7.96
CA GLY A 93 -0.51 -6.40 9.14
C GLY A 93 -1.27 -6.56 10.46
N ILE A 94 -2.59 -6.53 10.47
CA ILE A 94 -3.40 -6.87 11.64
C ILE A 94 -3.29 -8.36 11.97
N ALA A 95 -3.39 -9.23 10.96
CA ALA A 95 -3.22 -10.67 11.15
C ALA A 95 -1.82 -11.01 11.68
N ASP A 96 -0.78 -10.38 11.13
CA ASP A 96 0.59 -10.51 11.61
C ASP A 96 0.74 -9.95 13.03
N GLY A 97 0.06 -8.85 13.37
CA GLY A 97 0.06 -8.32 14.74
C GLY A 97 -0.70 -9.15 15.76
N LEU A 98 -1.72 -9.91 15.33
CA LEU A 98 -2.35 -10.92 16.17
C LEU A 98 -1.41 -12.11 16.45
N ARG A 99 -0.52 -12.42 15.51
CA ARG A 99 0.45 -13.54 15.60
C ARG A 99 1.72 -13.16 16.37
N ASP A 100 2.32 -12.02 16.02
CA ASP A 100 3.67 -11.62 16.44
C ASP A 100 3.68 -10.46 17.45
N GLY A 101 2.51 -9.89 17.74
CA GLY A 101 2.29 -8.88 18.78
C GLY A 101 1.73 -7.56 18.29
N TRP A 102 1.00 -6.87 19.18
CA TRP A 102 0.21 -5.66 18.86
C TRP A 102 1.01 -4.52 18.19
N TYR A 103 2.33 -4.46 18.42
CA TYR A 103 3.23 -3.48 17.81
C TYR A 103 3.28 -3.57 16.28
N VAL A 104 3.13 -4.79 15.73
CA VAL A 104 3.12 -5.02 14.27
C VAL A 104 1.81 -4.52 13.66
N ALA A 105 0.67 -4.79 14.30
CA ALA A 105 -0.62 -4.23 13.89
C ALA A 105 -0.60 -2.69 13.93
N LEU A 106 -0.01 -2.10 14.98
CA LEU A 106 0.08 -0.65 15.10
C LEU A 106 0.99 -0.04 14.02
N SER A 107 2.09 -0.71 13.70
CA SER A 107 2.98 -0.32 12.61
C SER A 107 2.25 -0.37 11.26
N ALA A 108 1.43 -1.39 11.01
CA ALA A 108 0.62 -1.49 9.79
C ALA A 108 -0.33 -0.29 9.66
N VAL A 109 -1.00 0.07 10.76
CA VAL A 109 -1.93 1.22 10.78
C VAL A 109 -1.20 2.53 10.52
N LEU A 110 -0.04 2.75 11.15
CA LEU A 110 0.73 3.98 11.00
C LEU A 110 1.37 4.12 9.61
N PHE A 111 1.99 3.06 9.10
CA PHE A 111 2.75 3.12 7.86
C PHE A 111 1.89 2.91 6.60
N ILE A 112 0.74 2.24 6.71
CA ILE A 112 -0.08 1.90 5.54
C ILE A 112 -1.43 2.60 5.59
N THR A 113 -2.21 2.37 6.65
CA THR A 113 -3.59 2.84 6.72
C THR A 113 -3.67 4.37 6.77
N LEU A 114 -2.80 5.00 7.56
CA LEU A 114 -2.79 6.45 7.74
C LEU A 114 -2.43 7.19 6.44
N PRO A 115 -1.28 6.96 5.79
CA PRO A 115 -0.99 7.59 4.49
C PRO A 115 -1.98 7.16 3.40
N GLY A 116 -2.45 5.91 3.41
CA GLY A 116 -3.45 5.40 2.49
C GLY A 116 -4.78 6.12 2.58
N ALA A 117 -5.28 6.39 3.79
CA ALA A 117 -6.51 7.14 4.01
C ALA A 117 -6.40 8.58 3.47
N PHE A 118 -5.24 9.24 3.65
CA PHE A 118 -4.98 10.55 3.07
C PHE A 118 -4.95 10.49 1.53
N ALA A 119 -4.31 9.47 0.95
CA ALA A 119 -4.28 9.29 -0.50
C ALA A 119 -5.69 9.10 -1.09
N ILE A 120 -6.52 8.27 -0.45
CA ILE A 120 -7.93 8.03 -0.81
C ILE A 120 -8.72 9.34 -0.75
N ALA A 121 -8.67 10.04 0.38
CA ALA A 121 -9.43 11.28 0.59
C ALA A 121 -9.06 12.37 -0.42
N ILE A 122 -7.77 12.53 -0.72
CA ILE A 122 -7.29 13.56 -1.65
C ILE A 122 -7.62 13.20 -3.09
N THR A 123 -7.49 11.93 -3.49
CA THR A 123 -7.88 11.45 -4.82
C THR A 123 -9.38 11.62 -5.04
N TRP A 124 -10.22 11.23 -4.05
CA TRP A 124 -11.66 11.41 -4.11
C TRP A 124 -12.06 12.88 -4.25
N ARG A 125 -11.43 13.76 -3.46
CA ARG A 125 -11.66 15.21 -3.54
C ARG A 125 -11.25 15.77 -4.90
N HIS A 126 -10.18 15.24 -5.51
CA HIS A 126 -9.73 15.66 -6.83
C HIS A 126 -10.74 15.28 -7.92
N ILE A 127 -11.19 14.01 -7.93
CA ILE A 127 -12.22 13.52 -8.86
C ILE A 127 -13.50 14.33 -8.73
N LYS A 128 -13.96 14.60 -7.50
CA LYS A 128 -15.20 15.38 -7.27
C LYS A 128 -15.08 16.81 -7.81
N ARG A 129 -13.92 17.45 -7.65
CA ARG A 129 -13.68 18.81 -8.18
C ARG A 129 -13.64 18.87 -9.70
N GLN A 130 -13.03 17.88 -10.36
CA GLN A 130 -13.05 17.77 -11.81
C GLN A 130 -14.47 17.54 -12.36
N GLY A 131 -15.34 16.86 -11.60
CA GLY A 131 -16.74 16.65 -11.99
C GLY A 131 -17.63 17.90 -11.94
N VAL A 132 -17.30 18.89 -11.11
CA VAL A 132 -18.07 20.14 -10.99
C VAL A 132 -17.72 21.12 -12.11
N GLY A 133 -16.48 21.09 -12.63
CA GLY A 133 -16.06 21.97 -13.73
C GLY A 133 -16.78 21.73 -15.06
N HIS A 134 -17.23 20.50 -15.32
CA HIS A 134 -17.98 20.15 -16.54
C HIS A 134 -19.49 20.38 -16.45
N ALA A 135 -20.03 20.79 -15.29
CA ALA A 135 -21.45 21.08 -15.14
C ALA A 135 -21.79 22.56 -15.40
N HIS A 136 -20.79 23.37 -15.79
CA HIS A 136 -20.94 24.82 -15.98
C HIS A 136 -20.54 25.34 -17.37
N GLU A 137 -20.38 24.45 -18.35
CA GLU A 137 -20.32 24.80 -19.78
C GLU A 137 -21.55 24.27 -20.51
#